data_AF-A0A0D2K0B2-F1
#
_entry.id   AF-A0A0D2K0B2-F1
#
_cell.length_a   1.000
_cell.length_b   1.000
_cell.length_c   1.000
_cell.angle_alpha   90.00
_cell.angle_beta   90.00
_cell.angle_gamma   90.00
#
_symmetry.space_group_name_H-M   'P 1'
#
loop_
_entity.id
_entity.type
_entity.pdbx_description
1 polymer ?
#
loop_
_entity_poly.entity_id
_entity_poly.type
_entity_poly.pdbx_seq_one_letter_code
_entity_poly.pdbx_strand_id
1 'polypeptide(L)'
;MAHPRDLLQALALLDAAAGDGGELWGSYAAALLPAPEELTLPLCWGADLRSELQHPAIEAAARAQQERLAGLFPGMAAPAAPGAPSWLQWGFACVRSRAFGLALTPPLTRRFAPSPPPHCRAANHAFDPNADFLAALPSSNGSSSSSDSSSSSSSSSSSGQDFFYLVAVKDIKAGEEVTISYSGPAGYTNQRLMAQYGFVPHGGNMADRLALEVPEGATLSLDRAEDALGSGLLMDAAQGKNPYLFAALKSLPLAPADGGGAAAAGGNEAQRRLAAALLSQVDGEIDAAATSLQQDEETLRQLLQQQQQQQQQQQQQQQQQQQDQEQQGEQQFDARLIAAVRYRVERKRLLRAARVVLGVYLRDGPV
;
A
#
# COMPACT_ATOMS: atom_id res chain seq x y z
N MET A 1 -5.22 9.98 -10.76
CA MET A 1 -5.10 9.70 -12.21
C MET A 1 -3.78 8.99 -12.45
N ALA A 2 -3.73 8.04 -13.40
CA ALA A 2 -2.46 7.49 -13.88
C ALA A 2 -1.61 8.64 -14.45
N HIS A 3 -0.36 8.76 -13.99
CA HIS A 3 0.53 9.76 -14.55
C HIS A 3 0.92 9.28 -15.96
N PRO A 4 0.91 10.12 -17.02
CA PRO A 4 1.31 9.69 -18.37
C PRO A 4 2.67 9.00 -18.42
N ARG A 5 3.56 9.34 -17.48
CA ARG A 5 4.88 8.69 -17.31
C ARG A 5 4.79 7.25 -16.82
N ASP A 6 3.85 6.91 -15.93
CA ASP A 6 3.70 5.54 -15.43
C ASP A 6 3.35 4.59 -16.59
N LEU A 7 2.56 5.08 -17.54
CA LEU A 7 2.17 4.35 -18.73
C LEU A 7 3.35 4.16 -19.70
N LEU A 8 4.13 5.21 -19.96
CA LEU A 8 5.34 5.08 -20.79
C LEU A 8 6.36 4.13 -20.17
N GLN A 9 6.52 4.16 -18.85
CA GLN A 9 7.37 3.21 -18.12
C GLN A 9 6.83 1.79 -18.20
N ALA A 10 5.50 1.62 -18.16
CA ALA A 10 4.87 0.31 -18.32
C ALA A 10 5.15 -0.27 -19.71
N LEU A 11 5.03 0.54 -20.77
CA LEU A 11 5.36 0.13 -22.13
C LEU A 11 6.85 -0.24 -22.27
N ALA A 12 7.75 0.59 -21.76
CA ALA A 12 9.19 0.29 -21.77
C ALA A 12 9.52 -1.01 -21.00
N LEU A 13 8.79 -1.30 -19.92
CA LEU A 13 8.94 -2.55 -19.19
C LEU A 13 8.44 -3.76 -20.00
N LEU A 14 7.41 -3.58 -20.83
CA LEU A 14 6.91 -4.64 -21.71
C LEU A 14 7.90 -4.95 -22.82
N ASP A 15 8.50 -3.93 -23.44
CA ASP A 15 9.58 -4.11 -24.41
C ASP A 15 10.76 -4.87 -23.78
N ALA A 16 11.12 -4.53 -22.53
CA ALA A 16 12.14 -5.26 -21.79
C ALA A 16 11.77 -6.73 -21.54
N ALA A 17 10.53 -7.02 -21.14
CA ALA A 17 10.05 -8.38 -20.93
C ALA A 17 9.97 -9.19 -22.24
N ALA A 18 9.78 -8.53 -23.38
CA ALA A 18 9.81 -9.13 -24.71
C ALA A 18 11.23 -9.38 -25.25
N GLY A 19 12.27 -8.88 -24.56
CA GLY A 19 13.68 -9.02 -24.95
C GLY A 19 14.29 -7.80 -25.65
N ASP A 20 13.49 -6.76 -25.91
CA ASP A 20 13.92 -5.55 -26.63
C ASP A 20 14.55 -4.48 -25.72
N GLY A 21 14.49 -4.67 -24.40
CA GLY A 21 15.11 -3.76 -23.41
C GLY A 21 16.60 -3.99 -23.15
N GLY A 22 17.23 -4.94 -23.85
CA GLY A 22 18.62 -5.37 -23.62
C GLY A 22 18.77 -6.35 -22.44
N GLU A 23 19.94 -6.96 -22.34
CA GLU A 23 20.23 -8.09 -21.42
C GLU A 23 19.92 -7.78 -19.95
N LEU A 24 20.28 -6.58 -19.48
CA LEU A 24 20.06 -6.18 -18.08
C LEU A 24 18.57 -6.14 -17.73
N TRP A 25 17.76 -5.48 -18.54
CA TRP A 25 16.33 -5.30 -18.26
C TRP A 25 15.51 -6.54 -18.54
N GLY A 26 15.90 -7.34 -19.55
CA GLY A 26 15.34 -8.67 -19.78
C GLY A 26 15.57 -9.59 -18.59
N SER A 27 16.81 -9.65 -18.08
CA SER A 27 17.16 -10.44 -16.89
C SER A 27 16.42 -9.96 -15.64
N TYR A 28 16.30 -8.63 -15.46
CA TYR A 28 15.52 -8.06 -14.37
C TYR A 28 14.04 -8.45 -14.44
N ALA A 29 13.42 -8.31 -15.61
CA ALA A 29 12.00 -8.64 -15.79
C ALA A 29 11.74 -10.13 -15.56
N ALA A 30 12.62 -11.00 -16.07
CA ALA A 30 12.47 -12.45 -15.94
C ALA A 30 12.75 -12.98 -14.52
N ALA A 31 13.74 -12.41 -13.81
CA ALA A 31 14.19 -12.96 -12.54
C ALA A 31 13.58 -12.30 -11.30
N LEU A 32 13.13 -11.04 -11.38
CA LEU A 32 12.76 -10.25 -10.20
C LEU A 32 11.33 -9.71 -10.21
N LEU A 33 10.65 -9.71 -11.36
CA LEU A 33 9.24 -9.31 -11.41
C LEU A 33 8.34 -10.54 -11.21
N PRO A 34 7.21 -10.36 -10.49
CA PRO A 34 6.24 -11.43 -10.32
C PRO A 34 5.60 -11.78 -11.66
N ALA A 35 5.22 -13.05 -11.81
CA ALA A 35 4.42 -13.47 -12.95
C ALA A 35 3.05 -12.74 -12.95
N PRO A 36 2.38 -12.59 -14.11
CA PRO A 36 1.07 -11.95 -14.21
C PRO A 36 0.03 -12.47 -13.20
N GLU A 37 -0.02 -13.78 -12.99
CA GLU A 37 -0.92 -14.48 -12.08
C GLU A 37 -0.58 -14.27 -10.59
N GLU A 38 0.65 -13.85 -10.27
CA GLU A 38 1.12 -13.61 -8.90
C GLU A 38 0.83 -12.18 -8.41
N LEU A 39 0.41 -11.27 -9.29
CA LEU A 39 0.12 -9.89 -8.92
C LEU A 39 -1.14 -9.78 -8.05
N THR A 40 -0.93 -9.37 -6.80
CA THR A 40 -2.00 -9.17 -5.80
C THR A 40 -2.66 -7.79 -5.88
N LEU A 41 -2.40 -6.98 -6.91
CA LEU A 41 -3.06 -5.69 -7.06
C LEU A 41 -4.48 -5.88 -7.65
N PRO A 42 -5.54 -5.28 -7.06
CA PRO A 42 -6.91 -5.43 -7.56
C PRO A 42 -7.14 -5.05 -9.04
N LEU A 43 -6.32 -4.15 -9.58
CA LEU A 43 -6.27 -3.80 -11.01
C LEU A 43 -5.97 -5.02 -11.91
N CYS A 44 -5.28 -6.04 -11.40
CA CYS A 44 -4.86 -7.21 -12.15
C CYS A 44 -5.81 -8.40 -12.03
N TRP A 45 -6.91 -8.25 -11.27
CA TRP A 45 -7.80 -9.35 -10.94
C TRP A 45 -8.99 -9.41 -11.88
N GLY A 46 -9.57 -10.60 -12.07
CA GLY A 46 -10.87 -10.79 -12.71
C GLY A 46 -12.04 -10.31 -11.83
N ALA A 47 -13.26 -10.29 -12.38
CA ALA A 47 -14.44 -9.80 -11.65
C ALA A 47 -14.71 -10.58 -10.36
N ASP A 48 -14.66 -11.91 -10.43
CA ASP A 48 -14.96 -12.80 -9.30
C ASP A 48 -13.99 -12.54 -8.13
N LEU A 49 -12.69 -12.57 -8.40
CA LEU A 49 -11.66 -12.31 -7.39
C LEU A 49 -11.68 -10.87 -6.86
N ARG A 50 -12.07 -9.87 -7.65
CA ARG A 50 -12.27 -8.50 -7.13
C ARG A 50 -13.43 -8.44 -6.15
N SER A 51 -14.52 -9.16 -6.40
CA SER A 51 -15.67 -9.19 -5.48
C SER A 51 -15.31 -9.78 -4.12
N GLU A 52 -14.25 -10.61 -4.05
CA GLU A 52 -13.71 -11.12 -2.79
C GLU A 52 -13.13 -10.01 -1.89
N LEU A 53 -12.88 -8.79 -2.40
CA LEU A 53 -12.48 -7.67 -1.53
C LEU A 53 -13.62 -7.21 -0.63
N GLN A 54 -14.87 -7.42 -1.05
CA GLN A 54 -16.07 -6.87 -0.39
C GLN A 54 -15.91 -5.37 -0.11
N HIS A 55 -15.36 -4.63 -1.09
CA HIS A 55 -15.11 -3.19 -0.97
C HIS A 55 -15.43 -2.47 -2.28
N PRO A 56 -16.67 -1.97 -2.43
CA PRO A 56 -17.15 -1.39 -3.69
C PRO A 56 -16.25 -0.29 -4.27
N ALA A 57 -15.66 0.58 -3.43
CA ALA A 57 -14.80 1.64 -3.94
C ALA A 57 -13.46 1.15 -4.55
N ILE A 58 -12.82 0.12 -3.96
CA ILE A 58 -11.59 -0.46 -4.54
C ILE A 58 -11.95 -1.18 -5.84
N GLU A 59 -13.04 -1.95 -5.84
CA GLU A 59 -13.52 -2.67 -7.02
C GLU A 59 -13.87 -1.73 -8.18
N ALA A 60 -14.62 -0.67 -7.91
CA ALA A 60 -14.99 0.34 -8.90
C ALA A 60 -13.74 1.07 -9.44
N ALA A 61 -12.80 1.44 -8.57
CA ALA A 61 -11.55 2.10 -8.98
C ALA A 61 -10.66 1.17 -9.82
N ALA A 62 -10.56 -0.11 -9.45
CA ALA A 62 -9.83 -1.12 -10.21
C ALA A 62 -10.45 -1.30 -11.60
N ARG A 63 -11.77 -1.50 -11.69
CA ARG A 63 -12.51 -1.62 -12.95
C ARG A 63 -12.33 -0.40 -13.84
N ALA A 64 -12.52 0.81 -13.30
CA ALA A 64 -12.34 2.04 -14.05
C ALA A 64 -10.91 2.21 -14.59
N GLN A 65 -9.90 1.71 -13.87
CA GLN A 65 -8.52 1.71 -14.34
C GLN A 65 -8.28 0.65 -15.43
N GLN A 66 -8.88 -0.54 -15.31
CA GLN A 66 -8.84 -1.57 -16.36
C GLN A 66 -9.47 -1.06 -17.66
N GLU A 67 -10.68 -0.49 -17.58
CA GLU A 67 -11.40 0.09 -18.72
C GLU A 67 -10.59 1.20 -19.39
N ARG A 68 -9.96 2.06 -18.59
CA ARG A 68 -9.09 3.12 -19.10
C ARG A 68 -7.88 2.57 -19.87
N LEU A 69 -7.17 1.59 -19.31
CA LEU A 69 -6.00 1.00 -19.98
C LEU A 69 -6.42 0.30 -21.28
N ALA A 70 -7.54 -0.43 -21.25
CA ALA A 70 -8.10 -1.07 -22.44
C ALA A 70 -8.51 -0.05 -23.52
N GLY A 71 -9.10 1.08 -23.12
CA GLY A 71 -9.45 2.16 -24.05
C GLY A 71 -8.26 2.88 -24.67
N LEU A 72 -7.15 3.01 -23.93
CA LEU A 72 -5.92 3.63 -24.44
C LEU A 72 -5.15 2.71 -25.39
N PHE A 73 -5.15 1.39 -25.14
CA PHE A 73 -4.42 0.40 -25.94
C PHE A 73 -5.27 -0.87 -26.16
N PRO A 74 -6.27 -0.82 -27.05
CA PRO A 74 -7.20 -1.93 -27.24
C PRO A 74 -6.48 -3.21 -27.71
N GLY A 75 -5.39 -3.09 -28.49
CA GLY A 75 -4.58 -4.22 -28.93
C GLY A 75 -3.83 -4.95 -27.81
N MET A 76 -3.72 -4.35 -26.61
CA MET A 76 -3.05 -4.93 -25.44
C MET A 76 -4.01 -5.22 -24.28
N ALA A 77 -5.31 -5.19 -24.55
CA ALA A 77 -6.35 -5.44 -23.54
C ALA A 77 -6.60 -6.94 -23.28
N ALA A 78 -6.16 -7.81 -24.19
CA ALA A 78 -6.32 -9.26 -24.04
C ALA A 78 -5.51 -9.78 -22.84
N PRO A 79 -6.08 -10.70 -22.03
CA PRO A 79 -5.38 -11.28 -20.90
C PRO A 79 -4.15 -12.09 -21.36
N ALA A 80 -3.08 -12.08 -20.55
CA ALA A 80 -1.85 -12.82 -20.85
C ALA A 80 -2.07 -14.35 -20.83
N ALA A 81 -2.98 -14.82 -19.98
CA ALA A 81 -3.42 -16.20 -19.83
C ALA A 81 -4.83 -16.24 -19.21
N PRO A 82 -5.56 -17.37 -19.26
CA PRO A 82 -6.84 -17.50 -18.56
C PRO A 82 -6.72 -17.15 -17.07
N GLY A 83 -7.50 -16.17 -16.60
CA GLY A 83 -7.47 -15.71 -15.21
C GLY A 83 -6.29 -14.79 -14.84
N ALA A 84 -5.40 -14.47 -15.77
CA ALA A 84 -4.31 -13.51 -15.60
C ALA A 84 -4.70 -12.12 -16.13
N PRO A 85 -4.06 -11.04 -15.66
CA PRO A 85 -4.23 -9.72 -16.24
C PRO A 85 -3.73 -9.65 -17.69
N SER A 86 -4.10 -8.58 -18.41
CA SER A 86 -3.40 -8.26 -19.66
C SER A 86 -1.95 -7.88 -19.40
N TRP A 87 -1.08 -8.05 -20.40
CA TRP A 87 0.31 -7.61 -20.29
C TRP A 87 0.42 -6.13 -19.94
N LEU A 88 -0.42 -5.27 -20.53
CA LEU A 88 -0.45 -3.85 -20.17
C LEU A 88 -0.84 -3.61 -18.70
N GLN A 89 -1.83 -4.35 -18.19
CA GLN A 89 -2.21 -4.28 -16.77
C GLN A 89 -1.07 -4.75 -15.87
N TRP A 90 -0.37 -5.84 -16.22
CA TRP A 90 0.81 -6.34 -15.51
C TRP A 90 1.91 -5.28 -15.46
N GLY A 91 2.34 -4.75 -16.62
CA GLY A 91 3.42 -3.77 -16.69
C GLY A 91 3.08 -2.49 -15.90
N PHE A 92 1.83 -2.02 -16.01
CA PHE A 92 1.37 -0.86 -15.26
C PHE A 92 1.34 -1.12 -13.75
N ALA A 93 0.89 -2.30 -13.32
CA ALA A 93 0.90 -2.69 -11.91
C ALA A 93 2.32 -2.81 -11.35
N CYS A 94 3.26 -3.40 -12.08
CA CYS A 94 4.67 -3.48 -11.71
C CYS A 94 5.28 -2.08 -11.53
N VAL A 95 5.03 -1.16 -12.46
CA VAL A 95 5.50 0.23 -12.34
C VAL A 95 4.87 0.90 -11.12
N ARG A 96 3.55 0.84 -10.96
CA ARG A 96 2.84 1.53 -9.88
C ARG A 96 3.22 1.04 -8.48
N SER A 97 3.53 -0.25 -8.33
CA SER A 97 3.90 -0.86 -7.05
C SER A 97 5.39 -0.76 -6.73
N ARG A 98 6.27 -0.52 -7.72
CA ARG A 98 7.73 -0.57 -7.53
C ARG A 98 8.48 0.71 -7.94
N ALA A 99 7.83 1.65 -8.60
CA ALA A 99 8.45 2.94 -8.93
C ALA A 99 8.48 3.85 -7.69
N PHE A 100 9.64 4.49 -7.45
CA PHE A 100 9.80 5.48 -6.40
C PHE A 100 9.63 6.88 -6.94
N GLY A 101 8.84 7.69 -6.24
CA GLY A 101 8.85 9.13 -6.42
C GLY A 101 9.98 9.73 -5.60
N LEU A 102 11.06 10.17 -6.24
CA LEU A 102 12.07 10.95 -5.54
C LEU A 102 11.56 12.38 -5.34
N ALA A 103 11.45 12.78 -4.08
CA ALA A 103 11.37 14.20 -3.73
C ALA A 103 12.81 14.74 -3.77
N LEU A 104 13.22 15.29 -4.92
CA LEU A 104 14.42 16.12 -4.94
C LEU A 104 14.17 17.39 -4.15
N THR A 105 15.23 17.88 -3.50
CA THR A 105 15.23 19.07 -2.65
C THR A 105 14.46 20.24 -3.28
N PRO A 106 13.72 21.03 -2.49
CA PRO A 106 13.01 22.20 -3.00
C PRO A 106 13.93 23.13 -3.83
N PRO A 107 13.44 23.74 -4.94
CA PRO A 107 12.04 23.86 -5.30
C PRO A 107 11.56 22.76 -6.28
N LEU A 108 10.84 21.79 -5.72
CA LEU A 108 9.70 21.05 -6.27
C LEU A 108 9.73 20.60 -7.75
N THR A 109 10.87 20.13 -8.26
CA THR A 109 10.84 19.22 -9.41
C THR A 109 10.96 17.80 -8.91
N ARG A 110 9.82 17.10 -8.78
CA ARG A 110 9.81 15.63 -8.72
C ARG A 110 10.44 15.12 -10.01
N ARG A 111 11.75 14.85 -9.99
CA ARG A 111 12.34 14.00 -11.00
C ARG A 111 11.92 12.58 -10.64
N PHE A 112 11.10 12.01 -11.50
CA PHE A 112 10.94 10.57 -11.49
C PHE A 112 12.28 10.01 -11.94
N ALA A 113 12.93 9.29 -11.04
CA ALA A 113 13.90 8.30 -11.45
C ALA A 113 13.19 7.35 -12.42
N PRO A 114 13.61 7.22 -13.68
CA PRO A 114 12.92 6.36 -14.63
C PRO A 114 12.87 4.91 -14.16
N SER A 115 13.78 4.51 -13.27
CA SER A 115 13.67 3.31 -12.44
C SER A 115 14.74 3.37 -11.35
N PRO A 116 14.46 3.06 -10.08
CA PRO A 116 15.52 2.66 -9.15
C PRO A 116 16.26 1.43 -9.71
N PRO A 117 17.50 1.16 -9.29
CA PRO A 117 18.19 -0.07 -9.63
C PRO A 117 17.35 -1.31 -9.28
N PRO A 118 17.38 -2.38 -10.10
CA PRO A 118 16.73 -3.67 -9.85
C PRO A 118 16.71 -4.14 -8.39
N HIS A 119 17.88 -4.13 -7.74
CA HIS A 119 18.07 -4.64 -6.38
C HIS A 119 17.36 -3.80 -5.31
N CYS A 120 17.21 -2.49 -5.53
CA CYS A 120 16.51 -1.60 -4.60
C CYS A 120 15.01 -1.93 -4.49
N ARG A 121 14.40 -2.52 -5.54
CA ARG A 121 12.97 -2.82 -5.58
C ARG A 121 12.58 -4.09 -4.80
N ALA A 122 13.56 -4.79 -4.24
CA ALA A 122 13.34 -5.99 -3.44
C ALA A 122 13.03 -5.67 -1.96
N ALA A 123 13.30 -4.45 -1.49
CA ALA A 123 13.03 -4.07 -0.10
C ALA A 123 11.52 -3.98 0.18
N ASN A 124 11.06 -4.69 1.21
CA ASN A 124 9.67 -4.73 1.61
C ASN A 124 9.28 -3.53 2.50
N HIS A 125 7.97 -3.33 2.66
CA HIS A 125 7.44 -2.29 3.53
C HIS A 125 7.49 -2.71 5.01
N ALA A 126 7.96 -1.80 5.88
CA ALA A 126 7.71 -1.85 7.31
C ALA A 126 7.20 -0.50 7.84
N PHE A 127 6.42 -0.53 8.93
CA PHE A 127 6.01 0.69 9.65
C PHE A 127 7.16 1.37 10.36
N ASP A 128 8.12 0.58 10.84
CA ASP A 128 9.35 1.06 11.44
C ASP A 128 10.54 0.67 10.57
N PRO A 129 10.71 1.29 9.38
CA PRO A 129 11.73 0.89 8.43
C PRO A 129 13.14 1.05 9.02
N ASN A 130 14.07 0.22 8.53
CA ASN A 130 15.48 0.27 8.90
C ASN A 130 16.38 0.79 7.77
N ALA A 131 15.83 1.05 6.58
CA ALA A 131 16.50 1.70 5.47
C ALA A 131 15.62 2.77 4.77
N ASP A 132 16.27 3.65 4.00
CA ASP A 132 15.61 4.67 3.18
C ASP A 132 16.39 4.92 1.88
N PHE A 133 15.73 5.50 0.87
CA PHE A 133 16.35 5.87 -0.39
C PHE A 133 16.84 7.31 -0.42
N LEU A 134 18.10 7.47 -0.80
CA LEU A 134 18.69 8.76 -1.11
C LEU A 134 19.09 8.83 -2.59
N ALA A 135 18.85 9.98 -3.20
CA ALA A 135 19.41 10.31 -4.50
C ALA A 135 20.53 11.33 -4.27
N ALA A 136 21.78 10.98 -4.60
CA ALA A 136 22.82 12.00 -4.62
C ALA A 136 22.65 12.81 -5.89
N LEU A 137 22.44 14.10 -5.73
CA LEU A 137 22.62 15.04 -6.83
C LEU A 137 24.11 15.25 -7.03
N PRO A 138 24.60 15.32 -8.28
CA PRO A 138 25.99 15.62 -8.56
C PRO A 138 26.28 16.96 -7.91
N SER A 139 27.22 16.95 -6.95
CA SER A 139 27.54 18.11 -6.14
C SER A 139 28.02 19.23 -7.08
N SER A 140 27.20 20.26 -7.28
CA SER A 140 27.54 21.40 -8.12
C SER A 140 28.63 22.30 -7.49
N ASN A 141 29.18 21.92 -6.33
CA ASN A 141 30.16 22.68 -5.57
C ASN A 141 31.60 22.45 -6.06
N GLY A 142 31.81 22.70 -7.35
CA GLY A 142 33.13 22.95 -7.93
C GLY A 142 33.45 24.44 -8.12
N SER A 143 32.78 25.36 -7.40
CA SER A 143 33.15 26.78 -7.39
C SER A 143 34.32 27.03 -6.44
N SER A 144 35.45 26.35 -6.66
CA SER A 144 36.73 26.85 -6.17
C SER A 144 37.13 27.99 -7.08
N SER A 145 36.87 29.21 -6.63
CA SER A 145 37.43 30.44 -7.19
C SER A 145 38.95 30.43 -7.01
N SER A 146 39.66 29.71 -7.88
CA SER A 146 41.08 29.92 -8.12
C SER A 146 41.20 30.61 -9.47
N SER A 147 41.25 31.94 -9.41
CA SER A 147 41.72 32.79 -10.49
C SER A 147 43.19 32.47 -10.74
N ASP A 148 43.48 31.58 -11.69
CA ASP A 148 44.69 31.74 -12.50
C ASP A 148 44.66 30.96 -13.82
N SER A 149 44.68 31.77 -14.89
CA SER A 149 45.48 31.61 -16.11
C SER A 149 45.49 30.25 -16.87
N SER A 150 44.68 30.22 -17.94
CA SER A 150 45.03 29.79 -19.30
C SER A 150 45.87 28.50 -19.49
N SER A 151 45.19 27.38 -19.79
CA SER A 151 45.72 26.37 -20.74
C SER A 151 44.65 25.36 -21.20
N SER A 152 44.48 25.29 -22.52
CA SER A 152 44.01 24.16 -23.35
C SER A 152 42.83 23.30 -22.85
N SER A 153 41.67 23.65 -23.39
CA SER A 153 40.39 22.95 -23.45
C SER A 153 40.48 21.51 -23.97
N SER A 154 40.38 20.54 -23.06
CA SER A 154 39.81 19.22 -23.35
C SER A 154 38.59 19.04 -22.45
N SER A 155 37.42 19.39 -23.00
CA SER A 155 36.11 19.26 -22.37
C SER A 155 35.75 17.78 -22.20
N SER A 156 36.40 17.11 -21.25
CA SER A 156 35.90 15.85 -20.72
C SER A 156 34.72 16.20 -19.82
N SER A 157 33.53 16.20 -20.40
CA SER A 157 32.28 16.24 -19.64
C SER A 157 32.26 14.99 -18.77
N SER A 158 32.81 15.07 -17.56
CA SER A 158 32.55 14.08 -16.52
C SER A 158 31.06 14.19 -16.24
N SER A 159 30.29 13.36 -16.95
CA SER A 159 28.88 13.16 -16.68
C SER A 159 28.81 12.68 -15.25
N GLY A 160 28.52 13.60 -14.33
CA GLY A 160 28.29 13.28 -12.93
C GLY A 160 27.29 12.15 -12.91
N GLN A 161 27.73 10.98 -12.47
CA GLN A 161 26.86 9.82 -12.45
C GLN A 161 25.88 10.04 -11.31
N ASP A 162 24.59 10.17 -11.66
CA ASP A 162 23.52 10.24 -10.68
C ASP A 162 23.37 8.84 -10.07
N PHE A 163 23.65 8.72 -8.78
CA PHE A 163 23.54 7.45 -8.05
C PHE A 163 22.32 7.43 -7.13
N PHE A 164 21.76 6.24 -6.99
CA PHE A 164 20.73 5.90 -6.03
C PHE A 164 21.36 5.09 -4.90
N TYR A 165 21.10 5.50 -3.67
CA TYR A 165 21.56 4.82 -2.48
C TYR A 165 20.36 4.29 -1.72
N LEU A 166 20.43 3.03 -1.30
CA LEU A 166 19.65 2.53 -0.19
C LEU A 166 20.54 2.62 1.04
N VAL A 167 20.18 3.48 1.99
CA VAL A 167 20.98 3.70 3.20
C VAL A 167 20.26 3.11 4.39
N ALA A 168 21.01 2.43 5.26
CA ALA A 168 20.51 2.05 6.56
C ALA A 168 20.30 3.33 7.40
N VAL A 169 19.12 3.46 7.99
CA VAL A 169 18.78 4.56 8.92
C VAL A 169 18.85 4.11 10.39
N LYS A 170 19.10 2.81 10.61
CA LYS A 170 19.30 2.15 11.89
C LYS A 170 20.32 1.02 11.71
N ASP A 171 20.86 0.50 12.82
CA ASP A 171 21.69 -0.71 12.79
C ASP A 171 20.84 -1.92 12.36
N ILE A 172 21.31 -2.67 11.37
CA ILE A 172 20.64 -3.88 10.83
C ILE A 172 21.53 -5.09 11.13
N LYS A 173 21.00 -6.11 11.80
CA LYS A 173 21.79 -7.30 12.16
C LYS A 173 21.94 -8.25 10.97
N ALA A 174 22.99 -9.07 10.98
CA ALA A 174 23.15 -10.12 9.98
C ALA A 174 21.96 -11.09 10.02
N GLY A 175 21.32 -11.31 8.86
CA GLY A 175 20.12 -12.13 8.72
C GLY A 175 18.79 -11.38 8.95
N GLU A 176 18.83 -10.11 9.36
CA GLU A 176 17.64 -9.26 9.46
C GLU A 176 17.25 -8.73 8.06
N GLU A 177 15.95 -8.61 7.81
CA GLU A 177 15.44 -8.06 6.56
C GLU A 177 15.67 -6.54 6.47
N VAL A 178 16.12 -6.07 5.30
CA VAL A 178 16.19 -4.64 4.98
C VAL A 178 14.82 -4.17 4.51
N THR A 179 14.23 -3.24 5.24
CA THR A 179 12.87 -2.74 4.99
C THR A 179 12.84 -1.22 4.85
N ILE A 180 11.89 -0.74 4.06
CA ILE A 180 11.67 0.68 3.76
C ILE A 180 10.22 1.08 4.06
N SER A 181 9.92 2.39 4.08
CA SER A 181 8.52 2.83 4.08
C SER A 181 8.05 3.06 2.65
N TYR A 182 6.96 2.40 2.25
CA TYR A 182 6.26 2.71 0.98
C TYR A 182 5.38 3.96 1.12
N SER A 183 5.16 4.41 2.35
CA SER A 183 4.27 5.50 2.68
C SER A 183 5.05 6.75 3.06
N GLY A 184 4.48 7.92 2.75
CA GLY A 184 5.03 9.20 3.23
C GLY A 184 4.84 9.37 4.73
N PRO A 185 5.25 10.52 5.31
CA PRO A 185 5.18 10.76 6.76
C PRO A 185 3.79 10.61 7.38
N ALA A 186 2.72 10.84 6.59
CA ALA A 186 1.34 10.66 7.04
C ALA A 186 0.88 9.19 7.09
N GLY A 187 1.69 8.27 6.56
CA GLY A 187 1.33 6.87 6.31
C GLY A 187 0.32 6.72 5.17
N TYR A 188 0.05 5.47 4.79
CA TYR A 188 -1.00 5.10 3.83
C TYR A 188 -2.08 4.29 4.53
N THR A 189 -3.35 4.49 4.13
CA THR A 189 -4.46 3.64 4.57
C THR A 189 -4.33 2.24 3.99
N ASN A 190 -4.95 1.26 4.62
CA ASN A 190 -5.02 -0.10 4.10
C ASN A 190 -5.73 -0.13 2.74
N GLN A 191 -6.75 0.71 2.55
CA GLN A 191 -7.39 0.88 1.24
C GLN A 191 -6.37 1.30 0.17
N ARG A 192 -5.47 2.25 0.48
CA ARG A 192 -4.43 2.69 -0.45
C ARG A 192 -3.34 1.63 -0.66
N LEU A 193 -2.87 1.00 0.41
CA LEU A 193 -1.87 -0.08 0.33
C LEU A 193 -2.38 -1.22 -0.55
N MET A 194 -3.63 -1.63 -0.36
CA MET A 194 -4.25 -2.68 -1.16
C MET A 194 -4.39 -2.24 -2.62
N ALA A 195 -4.94 -1.05 -2.87
CA ALA A 195 -5.18 -0.57 -4.23
C ALA A 195 -3.90 -0.25 -5.03
N GLN A 196 -2.77 0.03 -4.36
CA GLN A 196 -1.52 0.44 -4.99
C GLN A 196 -0.44 -0.66 -4.99
N TYR A 197 -0.39 -1.50 -3.97
CA TYR A 197 0.67 -2.49 -3.76
C TYR A 197 0.13 -3.92 -3.58
N GLY A 198 -1.18 -4.11 -3.45
CA GLY A 198 -1.78 -5.45 -3.37
C GLY A 198 -1.54 -6.15 -2.04
N PHE A 199 -1.31 -5.41 -0.95
CA PHE A 199 -1.20 -5.99 0.39
C PHE A 199 -1.79 -5.06 1.45
N VAL A 200 -2.02 -5.64 2.63
CA VAL A 200 -2.20 -4.90 3.88
C VAL A 200 -1.31 -5.51 4.97
N PRO A 201 -0.76 -4.67 5.86
CA PRO A 201 0.02 -5.14 7.00
C PRO A 201 -0.87 -5.92 7.97
N HIS A 202 -0.29 -6.93 8.61
CA HIS A 202 -0.98 -7.74 9.60
C HIS A 202 -0.98 -7.06 10.97
N GLY A 203 -2.08 -7.16 11.69
CA GLY A 203 -2.15 -6.69 13.08
C GLY A 203 -2.54 -5.23 13.22
N GLY A 204 -3.07 -4.61 12.16
CA GLY A 204 -3.54 -3.24 12.16
C GLY A 204 -2.53 -2.26 11.56
N ASN A 205 -3.07 -1.11 11.13
CA ASN A 205 -2.30 -0.02 10.53
C ASN A 205 -2.72 1.29 11.19
N MET A 206 -1.82 1.92 11.95
CA MET A 206 -2.10 3.18 12.64
C MET A 206 -2.43 4.34 11.69
N ALA A 207 -1.99 4.26 10.43
CA ALA A 207 -2.30 5.23 9.40
C ALA A 207 -3.66 4.97 8.72
N ASP A 208 -4.34 3.87 9.04
CA ASP A 208 -5.60 3.47 8.40
C ASP A 208 -6.80 4.33 8.80
N ARG A 209 -7.75 4.48 7.89
CA ARG A 209 -8.92 5.34 8.06
C ARG A 209 -10.14 4.73 7.39
N LEU A 210 -11.29 4.94 8.01
CA LEU A 210 -12.58 4.77 7.36
C LEU A 210 -12.93 6.06 6.60
N ALA A 211 -13.50 5.92 5.41
CA ALA A 211 -13.97 7.03 4.60
C ALA A 211 -15.42 7.35 4.97
N LEU A 212 -15.64 7.85 6.18
CA LEU A 212 -16.98 8.20 6.68
C LEU A 212 -17.45 9.54 6.10
N GLU A 213 -18.74 9.64 5.80
CA GLU A 213 -19.36 10.87 5.35
C GLU A 213 -19.62 11.78 6.55
N VAL A 214 -18.88 12.87 6.63
CA VAL A 214 -18.98 13.88 7.70
C VAL A 214 -19.50 15.18 7.10
N PRO A 215 -20.60 15.76 7.62
CA PRO A 215 -21.06 17.08 7.18
C PRO A 215 -19.97 18.14 7.37
N GLU A 216 -19.87 19.09 6.43
CA GLU A 216 -18.83 20.13 6.48
C GLU A 216 -18.87 20.90 7.81
N GLY A 217 -17.70 21.03 8.45
CA GLY A 217 -17.55 21.71 9.75
C GLY A 217 -18.07 20.92 10.96
N ALA A 218 -18.68 19.74 10.78
CA ALA A 218 -19.17 18.93 11.88
C ALA A 218 -18.02 18.18 12.58
N THR A 219 -17.93 18.29 13.90
CA THR A 219 -16.89 17.65 14.72
C THR A 219 -17.46 16.98 15.96
N LEU A 220 -16.73 16.00 16.48
CA LEU A 220 -16.94 15.37 17.77
C LEU A 220 -15.94 15.95 18.78
N SER A 221 -16.33 16.08 20.06
CA SER A 221 -15.44 16.56 21.11
C SER A 221 -14.39 15.49 21.43
N LEU A 222 -13.11 15.86 21.36
CA LEU A 222 -12.02 14.98 21.77
C LEU A 222 -12.09 14.68 23.27
N ASP A 223 -12.36 15.70 24.10
CA ASP A 223 -12.42 15.57 25.55
C ASP A 223 -13.51 14.58 25.97
N ARG A 224 -14.67 14.62 25.32
CA ARG A 224 -15.73 13.63 25.56
C ARG A 224 -15.32 12.22 25.14
N ALA A 225 -14.59 12.08 24.04
CA ALA A 225 -14.08 10.77 23.63
C ALA A 225 -13.03 10.26 24.63
N GLU A 226 -12.21 11.14 25.20
CA GLU A 226 -11.26 10.83 26.27
C GLU A 226 -11.94 10.43 27.58
N ASP A 227 -12.92 11.20 28.03
CA ASP A 227 -13.72 10.87 29.22
C ASP A 227 -14.39 9.50 29.08
N ALA A 228 -14.92 9.19 27.90
CA ALA A 228 -15.66 7.97 27.65
C ALA A 228 -14.76 6.73 27.49
N LEU A 229 -13.61 6.87 26.81
CA LEU A 229 -12.67 5.76 26.62
C LEU A 229 -11.73 5.57 27.82
N GLY A 230 -11.51 6.62 28.60
CA GLY A 230 -10.47 6.70 29.61
C GLY A 230 -9.08 6.99 29.01
N SER A 231 -8.32 7.82 29.73
CA SER A 231 -6.98 8.27 29.32
C SER A 231 -5.99 7.11 29.09
N GLY A 232 -6.10 6.01 29.85
CA GLY A 232 -5.24 4.84 29.69
C GLY A 232 -5.35 4.19 28.31
N LEU A 233 -6.57 3.97 27.81
CA LEU A 233 -6.80 3.38 26.49
C LEU A 233 -6.38 4.31 25.35
N LEU A 234 -6.58 5.62 25.51
CA LEU A 234 -6.10 6.60 24.55
C LEU A 234 -4.57 6.64 24.47
N MET A 235 -3.89 6.57 25.62
CA MET A 235 -2.43 6.52 25.68
C MET A 235 -1.90 5.23 25.05
N ASP A 236 -2.53 4.09 25.29
CA ASP A 236 -2.16 2.83 24.64
C ASP A 236 -2.36 2.89 23.11
N ALA A 237 -3.43 3.53 22.63
CA ALA A 237 -3.65 3.78 21.21
C ALA A 237 -2.58 4.70 20.61
N ALA A 238 -2.26 5.81 21.28
CA ALA A 238 -1.25 6.78 20.84
C ALA A 238 0.17 6.18 20.81
N GLN A 239 0.47 5.24 21.70
CA GLN A 239 1.72 4.47 21.73
C GLN A 239 1.75 3.32 20.70
N GLY A 240 0.68 3.11 19.94
CA GLY A 240 0.59 2.06 18.92
C GLY A 240 0.36 0.65 19.46
N LYS A 241 0.08 0.48 20.75
CA LYS A 241 -0.28 -0.83 21.34
C LYS A 241 -1.65 -1.31 20.86
N ASN A 242 -2.53 -0.38 20.47
CA ASN A 242 -3.82 -0.68 19.87
C ASN A 242 -4.00 0.07 18.54
N PRO A 243 -3.43 -0.45 17.43
CA PRO A 243 -3.45 0.24 16.15
C PRO A 243 -4.86 0.42 15.59
N TYR A 244 -5.79 -0.49 15.86
CA TYR A 244 -7.19 -0.36 15.41
C TYR A 244 -7.94 0.73 16.16
N LEU A 245 -7.75 0.86 17.48
CA LEU A 245 -8.34 1.95 18.25
C LEU A 245 -7.81 3.31 17.77
N PHE A 246 -6.50 3.41 17.56
CA PHE A 246 -5.89 4.63 17.04
C PHE A 246 -6.40 4.98 15.64
N ALA A 247 -6.47 4.01 14.73
CA ALA A 247 -7.03 4.20 13.39
C ALA A 247 -8.51 4.57 13.43
N ALA A 248 -9.30 3.98 14.33
CA ALA A 248 -10.70 4.32 14.54
C ALA A 248 -10.86 5.78 14.99
N LEU A 249 -10.10 6.22 16.02
CA LEU A 249 -10.10 7.60 16.49
C LEU A 249 -9.75 8.58 15.37
N LYS A 250 -8.72 8.28 14.58
CA LYS A 250 -8.33 9.15 13.45
C LYS A 250 -9.32 9.12 12.27
N SER A 251 -10.23 8.15 12.24
CA SER A 251 -11.32 8.10 11.26
C SER A 251 -12.49 9.01 11.65
N LEU A 252 -12.52 9.50 12.89
CA LEU A 252 -13.57 10.37 13.41
C LEU A 252 -13.15 11.85 13.31
N PRO A 253 -14.10 12.77 13.12
CA PRO A 253 -13.82 14.20 13.05
C PRO A 253 -13.63 14.80 14.46
N LEU A 254 -12.64 14.34 15.21
CA LEU A 254 -12.38 14.79 16.58
C LEU A 254 -11.68 16.15 16.61
N ALA A 255 -12.15 17.04 17.49
CA ALA A 255 -11.54 18.36 17.73
C ALA A 255 -11.46 18.66 19.23
N PRO A 256 -10.39 19.33 19.72
CA PRO A 256 -10.29 19.78 21.11
C PRO A 256 -11.30 20.91 21.41
N ALA A 257 -11.81 21.02 22.64
CA ALA A 257 -12.76 22.08 23.01
C ALA A 257 -12.19 23.50 22.89
N ASP A 258 -10.89 23.67 23.17
CA ASP A 258 -10.25 24.99 23.23
C ASP A 258 -9.72 25.49 21.88
N GLY A 259 -9.80 24.67 20.84
CA GLY A 259 -9.42 25.05 19.49
C GLY A 259 -10.42 26.06 18.95
N GLY A 260 -10.12 27.36 19.01
CA GLY A 260 -10.96 28.48 18.56
C GLY A 260 -11.39 28.49 17.08
N GLY A 261 -11.35 27.35 16.38
CA GLY A 261 -11.97 27.14 15.08
C GLY A 261 -13.44 26.76 15.25
N ALA A 262 -14.34 27.73 15.06
CA ALA A 262 -15.79 27.55 14.87
C ALA A 262 -16.44 26.46 15.75
N ALA A 263 -15.97 26.34 16.99
CA ALA A 263 -16.26 25.23 17.87
C ALA A 263 -17.75 25.15 18.16
N ALA A 264 -18.32 23.97 17.90
CA ALA A 264 -19.53 23.47 18.55
C ALA A 264 -20.80 24.36 18.47
N ALA A 265 -21.07 25.01 17.33
CA ALA A 265 -22.33 25.74 17.16
C ALA A 265 -23.59 24.85 17.40
N GLY A 266 -23.46 23.52 17.29
CA GLY A 266 -24.56 22.58 17.50
C GLY A 266 -24.76 22.06 18.92
N GLY A 267 -23.87 22.36 19.88
CA GLY A 267 -23.92 21.82 21.25
C GLY A 267 -23.84 20.29 21.35
N ASN A 268 -23.99 19.76 22.56
CA ASN A 268 -23.87 18.32 22.88
C ASN A 268 -24.85 17.43 22.07
N GLU A 269 -26.04 17.95 21.78
CA GLU A 269 -27.07 17.22 21.04
C GLU A 269 -26.69 17.03 19.57
N ALA A 270 -26.13 18.05 18.89
CA ALA A 270 -25.65 17.88 17.52
C ALA A 270 -24.49 16.89 17.43
N GLN A 271 -23.57 16.91 18.40
CA GLN A 271 -22.47 15.94 18.45
C GLN A 271 -22.99 14.50 18.63
N ARG A 272 -24.01 14.30 19.47
CA ARG A 272 -24.65 12.98 19.62
C ARG A 272 -25.34 12.52 18.34
N ARG A 273 -26.06 13.41 17.65
CA ARG A 273 -26.66 13.09 16.34
C ARG A 273 -25.59 12.73 15.30
N LEU A 274 -24.48 13.48 15.27
CA LEU A 274 -23.35 13.17 14.39
C LEU A 274 -22.77 11.79 14.73
N ALA A 275 -22.46 11.50 16.00
CA ALA A 275 -21.93 10.21 16.41
C ALA A 275 -22.90 9.05 16.10
N ALA A 276 -24.21 9.24 16.26
CA ALA A 276 -25.22 8.25 15.90
C ALA A 276 -25.29 8.02 14.37
N ALA A 277 -25.20 9.10 13.57
CA ALA A 277 -25.14 8.98 12.12
C ALA A 277 -23.89 8.24 11.65
N LEU A 278 -22.72 8.55 12.22
CA LEU A 278 -21.46 7.84 11.93
C LEU A 278 -21.53 6.38 12.37
N LEU A 279 -22.13 6.08 13.53
CA LEU A 279 -22.32 4.71 14.00
C LEU A 279 -23.22 3.93 13.04
N SER A 280 -24.30 4.55 12.55
CA SER A 280 -25.18 3.95 11.56
C SER A 280 -24.47 3.68 10.23
N GLN A 281 -23.54 4.53 9.80
CA GLN A 281 -22.70 4.26 8.62
C GLN A 281 -21.79 3.05 8.84
N VAL A 282 -21.11 2.98 10.00
CA VAL A 282 -20.24 1.86 10.35
C VAL A 282 -21.01 0.54 10.45
N ASP A 283 -22.18 0.54 11.08
CA ASP A 283 -23.05 -0.63 11.17
C ASP A 283 -23.54 -1.05 9.76
N GLY A 284 -23.93 -0.09 8.93
CA GLY A 284 -24.30 -0.35 7.53
C GLY A 284 -23.17 -0.98 6.71
N GLU A 285 -21.92 -0.55 6.90
CA GLU A 285 -20.77 -1.19 6.25
C GLU A 285 -20.49 -2.62 6.77
N ILE A 286 -20.69 -2.86 8.08
CA ILE A 286 -20.54 -4.19 8.68
C ILE A 286 -21.61 -5.14 8.12
N ASP A 287 -22.86 -4.69 8.05
CA ASP A 287 -24.01 -5.48 7.60
C ASP A 287 -24.00 -5.73 6.08
N ALA A 288 -23.42 -4.80 5.30
CA ALA A 288 -23.23 -4.97 3.87
C ALA A 288 -22.16 -6.02 3.50
N ALA A 289 -21.31 -6.43 4.45
CA ALA A 289 -20.29 -7.43 4.20
C ALA A 289 -20.91 -8.83 4.04
N ALA A 290 -20.59 -9.52 2.94
CA ALA A 290 -21.12 -10.85 2.62
C ALA A 290 -20.71 -11.94 3.63
N THR A 291 -19.70 -11.68 4.45
CA THR A 291 -19.12 -12.61 5.42
C THR A 291 -18.85 -11.90 6.73
N SER A 292 -18.89 -12.61 7.85
CA SER A 292 -18.49 -12.09 9.15
C SER A 292 -16.96 -12.04 9.31
N LEU A 293 -16.47 -11.25 10.28
CA LEU A 293 -15.04 -11.25 10.62
C LEU A 293 -14.53 -12.65 11.00
N GLN A 294 -15.31 -13.42 11.76
CA GLN A 294 -14.92 -14.76 12.20
C GLN A 294 -14.76 -15.72 11.01
N GLN A 295 -15.67 -15.65 10.03
CA GLN A 295 -15.58 -16.45 8.81
C GLN A 295 -14.34 -16.09 7.98
N ASP A 296 -14.02 -14.79 7.87
CA ASP A 296 -12.82 -14.35 7.16
C ASP A 296 -11.53 -14.74 7.89
N GLU A 297 -11.50 -14.65 9.21
CA GLU A 297 -10.34 -15.08 10.01
C GLU A 297 -10.11 -16.59 9.88
N GLU A 298 -11.18 -17.38 9.89
CA GLU A 298 -11.12 -18.83 9.64
C GLU A 298 -10.62 -19.12 8.22
N THR A 299 -11.20 -18.47 7.22
CA THR A 299 -10.80 -18.61 5.81
C THR A 299 -9.32 -18.25 5.63
N LEU A 300 -8.88 -17.14 6.20
CA LEU A 300 -7.48 -16.70 6.13
C LEU A 300 -6.55 -17.72 6.80
N ARG A 301 -6.95 -18.29 7.96
CA ARG A 301 -6.17 -19.32 8.65
C ARG A 301 -6.03 -20.58 7.78
N GLN A 302 -7.12 -21.04 7.18
CA GLN A 302 -7.12 -22.21 6.30
C GLN A 302 -6.24 -21.99 5.07
N LEU A 303 -6.36 -20.83 4.41
CA LEU A 303 -5.53 -20.45 3.27
C LEU A 303 -4.04 -20.40 3.62
N LEU A 304 -3.68 -19.81 4.77
CA LEU A 304 -2.28 -19.77 5.22
C LEU A 304 -1.75 -21.14 5.61
N GLN A 305 -2.57 -21.99 6.24
CA GLN A 305 -2.20 -23.37 6.56
C GLN A 305 -1.97 -24.19 5.29
N GLN A 306 -2.83 -24.03 4.27
CA GLN A 306 -2.66 -24.69 2.98
C GLN A 306 -1.38 -24.22 2.28
N GLN A 307 -1.11 -22.91 2.26
CA GLN A 307 0.14 -22.36 1.71
C GLN A 307 1.37 -22.95 2.42
N GLN A 308 1.35 -23.04 3.75
CA GLN A 308 2.46 -23.60 4.53
C GLN A 308 2.66 -25.11 4.22
N GLN A 309 1.58 -25.88 4.12
CA GLN A 309 1.65 -27.29 3.76
C GLN A 309 2.23 -27.50 2.36
N GLN A 310 1.84 -26.68 1.39
CA GLN A 310 2.36 -26.76 0.02
C GLN A 310 3.85 -26.43 -0.02
N GLN A 311 4.30 -25.40 0.71
CA GLN A 311 5.73 -25.07 0.81
C GLN A 311 6.54 -26.22 1.43
N GLN A 312 6.01 -26.89 2.46
CA GLN A 312 6.66 -28.06 3.06
C GLN A 312 6.73 -29.24 2.09
N GLN A 313 5.66 -29.50 1.32
CA GLN A 313 5.65 -30.56 0.31
C GLN A 313 6.64 -30.27 -0.81
N GLN A 314 6.72 -29.02 -1.32
CA GLN A 314 7.70 -28.64 -2.34
C GLN A 314 9.14 -28.81 -1.84
N GLN A 315 9.43 -28.48 -0.58
CA GLN A 315 10.76 -28.72 0.00
C GLN A 315 11.10 -30.22 0.10
N GLN A 316 10.13 -31.07 0.47
CA GLN A 316 10.32 -32.52 0.49
C GLN A 316 10.49 -33.10 -0.91
N GLN A 317 9.71 -32.62 -1.88
CA GLN A 317 9.82 -33.04 -3.28
C GLN A 317 11.16 -32.62 -3.89
N GLN A 318 11.67 -31.42 -3.62
CA GLN A 318 13.01 -31.01 -4.09
C GLN A 318 14.13 -31.91 -3.54
N GLN A 319 13.94 -32.50 -2.35
CA GLN A 319 14.87 -33.50 -1.80
C GLN A 319 14.74 -34.87 -2.48
N GLN A 320 13.57 -35.21 -3.04
CA GLN A 320 13.31 -36.51 -3.70
C GLN A 320 13.50 -36.47 -5.23
N GLN A 321 13.12 -35.36 -5.90
CA GLN A 321 13.15 -35.16 -7.36
C GLN A 321 14.55 -34.89 -7.93
N GLN A 322 15.62 -35.11 -7.16
CA GLN A 322 16.91 -35.38 -7.78
C GLN A 322 16.91 -36.68 -8.61
N GLN A 323 15.81 -37.47 -8.61
CA GLN A 323 15.73 -38.72 -9.36
C GLN A 323 14.63 -38.84 -10.43
N ASP A 324 13.49 -38.16 -10.33
CA ASP A 324 12.44 -38.28 -11.36
C ASP A 324 11.70 -36.94 -11.55
N GLN A 325 11.81 -36.35 -12.74
CA GLN A 325 11.13 -35.11 -13.12
C GLN A 325 10.19 -35.44 -14.29
N GLU A 326 8.89 -35.63 -14.02
CA GLU A 326 7.85 -35.31 -15.00
C GLU A 326 6.44 -35.36 -14.39
N GLN A 327 5.74 -34.22 -14.50
CA GLN A 327 4.28 -34.07 -14.56
C GLN A 327 3.49 -34.40 -13.28
N GLN A 328 3.47 -33.45 -12.33
CA GLN A 328 2.29 -33.25 -11.49
C GLN A 328 1.74 -31.84 -11.78
N GLY A 329 0.50 -31.79 -12.27
CA GLY A 329 -0.26 -30.54 -12.37
C GLY A 329 -0.64 -30.08 -10.97
N GLU A 330 0.19 -29.23 -10.37
CA GLU A 330 -0.07 -28.69 -9.04
C GLU A 330 -1.30 -27.77 -9.09
N GLN A 331 -2.24 -27.99 -8.18
CA GLN A 331 -3.24 -26.96 -7.85
C GLN A 331 -2.48 -25.75 -7.31
N GLN A 332 -2.30 -24.74 -8.17
CA GLN A 332 -1.58 -23.54 -7.81
C GLN A 332 -2.43 -22.71 -6.84
N PHE A 333 -1.83 -22.39 -5.71
CA PHE A 333 -2.44 -21.57 -4.68
C PHE A 333 -2.58 -20.11 -5.16
N ASP A 334 -3.76 -19.52 -5.01
CA ASP A 334 -4.00 -18.14 -5.43
C ASP A 334 -3.64 -17.13 -4.32
N ALA A 335 -2.41 -16.59 -4.39
CA ALA A 335 -1.92 -15.55 -3.48
C ALA A 335 -2.82 -14.30 -3.43
N ARG A 336 -3.55 -14.03 -4.52
CA ARG A 336 -4.45 -12.88 -4.64
C ARG A 336 -5.67 -13.04 -3.73
N LEU A 337 -6.16 -14.27 -3.55
CA LEU A 337 -7.25 -14.57 -2.62
C LEU A 337 -6.81 -14.32 -1.17
N ILE A 338 -5.60 -14.73 -0.76
CA ILE A 338 -5.07 -14.38 0.58
C ILE A 338 -5.08 -12.87 0.77
N ALA A 339 -4.57 -12.12 -0.20
CA ALA A 339 -4.51 -10.67 -0.11
C ALA A 339 -5.91 -10.07 0.08
N ALA A 340 -6.91 -10.56 -0.67
CA ALA A 340 -8.30 -10.14 -0.55
C ALA A 340 -8.88 -10.44 0.84
N VAL A 341 -8.78 -11.69 1.31
CA VAL A 341 -9.32 -12.08 2.63
C VAL A 341 -8.60 -11.34 3.76
N ARG A 342 -7.28 -11.17 3.68
CA ARG A 342 -6.51 -10.40 4.65
C ARG A 342 -6.98 -8.94 4.70
N TYR A 343 -7.20 -8.32 3.55
CA TYR A 343 -7.80 -6.98 3.49
C TYR A 343 -9.15 -6.92 4.23
N ARG A 344 -10.04 -7.89 3.99
CA ARG A 344 -11.35 -7.95 4.66
C ARG A 344 -11.20 -8.05 6.18
N VAL A 345 -10.33 -8.93 6.68
CA VAL A 345 -10.07 -9.11 8.12
C VAL A 345 -9.64 -7.78 8.76
N GLU A 346 -8.61 -7.15 8.20
CA GLU A 346 -8.05 -5.91 8.76
C GLU A 346 -9.08 -4.77 8.72
N ARG A 347 -9.87 -4.64 7.64
CA ARG A 347 -10.96 -3.66 7.54
C ARG A 347 -12.07 -3.91 8.56
N LYS A 348 -12.53 -5.16 8.70
CA LYS A 348 -13.63 -5.51 9.63
C LYS A 348 -13.21 -5.31 11.09
N ARG A 349 -11.93 -5.51 11.42
CA ARG A 349 -11.39 -5.16 12.75
C ARG A 349 -11.43 -3.65 13.00
N LEU A 350 -11.05 -2.83 12.00
CA LEU A 350 -11.16 -1.37 12.09
C LEU A 350 -12.63 -0.91 12.25
N LEU A 351 -13.56 -1.46 11.46
CA LEU A 351 -14.99 -1.17 11.59
C LEU A 351 -15.52 -1.48 12.98
N ARG A 352 -15.17 -2.66 13.55
CA ARG A 352 -15.53 -3.01 14.93
C ARG A 352 -14.95 -2.04 15.96
N ALA A 353 -13.70 -1.61 15.79
CA ALA A 353 -13.09 -0.62 16.68
C ALA A 353 -13.82 0.74 16.62
N ALA A 354 -14.14 1.23 15.42
CA ALA A 354 -14.91 2.46 15.23
C ALA A 354 -16.31 2.37 15.85
N ARG A 355 -16.99 1.23 15.67
CA ARG A 355 -18.28 0.94 16.29
C ARG A 355 -18.21 1.04 17.81
N VAL A 356 -17.18 0.47 18.43
CA VAL A 356 -16.97 0.53 19.88
C VAL A 356 -16.75 1.97 20.34
N VAL A 357 -15.86 2.72 19.68
CA VAL A 357 -15.59 4.12 20.04
C VAL A 357 -16.86 4.97 19.98
N LEU A 358 -17.61 4.89 18.88
CA LEU A 358 -18.86 5.64 18.71
C LEU A 358 -19.94 5.20 19.70
N GLY A 359 -20.06 3.89 19.96
CA GLY A 359 -21.01 3.36 20.92
C GLY A 359 -20.70 3.71 22.38
N VAL A 360 -19.42 3.90 22.73
CA VAL A 360 -18.99 4.42 24.04
C VAL A 360 -19.26 5.93 24.12
N TYR A 361 -18.88 6.69 23.09
CA TYR A 361 -19.14 8.14 22.99
C TYR A 361 -20.61 8.52 23.19
N LEU A 362 -21.54 7.70 22.67
CA LEU A 362 -22.98 7.93 22.80
C LEU A 362 -23.52 7.64 24.22
N ARG A 363 -22.90 6.72 24.97
CA ARG A 363 -23.37 6.31 26.32
C ARG A 363 -23.06 7.35 27.39
N ASP A 364 -21.89 7.98 27.34
CA ASP A 364 -21.47 8.96 28.36
C ASP A 364 -22.07 10.36 28.12
N GLY A 365 -23.34 10.51 28.44
CA GLY A 365 -23.95 11.81 28.70
C GLY A 365 -24.13 12.01 30.20
N PRO A 366 -24.01 13.24 30.74
CA PRO A 366 -24.52 13.51 32.08
C PRO A 366 -26.00 13.10 32.10
N VAL A 367 -26.35 12.19 33.01
CA VAL A 367 -27.75 11.86 33.31
C VAL A 367 -28.43 13.10 33.88
#